data_AF-A0A957Q062-F1
#
_entry.id   AF-A0A957Q062-F1
#
_cell.length_a   1.000
_cell.length_b   1.000
_cell.length_c   1.000
_cell.angle_alpha   90.00
_cell.angle_beta   90.00
_cell.angle_gamma   90.00
#
_symmetry.space_group_name_H-M   'P 1'
#
loop_
_entity.id
_entity.type
_entity.pdbx_description
1 polymer ?
#
loop_
_entity_poly.entity_id
_entity_poly.type
_entity_poly.pdbx_seq_one_letter_code
_entity_poly.pdbx_strand_id
1 'polypeptide(L)'
;MAPLHPTMLWEATDPQAALLKRFRFASSAEAGAWLVTVLADVYGIEVVTVDRLVISAYNLLAWLTTTKVLPLAETIATSARRCKRQGGVPSLLIGIETLLRWVEQHPLPTLTTQLIHHDYRAANILWHAGKIAAVLDFDDVCWGYRVNDLAWSAVHLGTRYHHWGPVSAAVHDTFLAAYTSQHPLTGVEQAWLPRLLLWHSINLAGSAVGGENFEAAVESVVTYTCRLDSPDGI
;
A
#
# COMPACT_ATOMS: atom_id res chain seq x y z
N MET A 1 -7.77 29.87 -9.93
CA MET A 1 -8.16 28.45 -10.10
C MET A 1 -9.55 28.40 -10.69
N ALA A 2 -9.79 27.52 -11.65
CA ALA A 2 -11.15 27.25 -12.12
C ALA A 2 -11.97 26.64 -10.98
N PRO A 3 -13.29 26.90 -10.91
CA PRO A 3 -14.16 26.27 -9.93
C PRO A 3 -14.16 24.75 -10.09
N LEU A 4 -14.03 24.05 -8.97
CA LEU A 4 -14.08 22.58 -8.92
C LEU A 4 -15.52 22.13 -9.13
N HIS A 5 -15.75 21.34 -10.18
CA HIS A 5 -17.05 20.77 -10.50
C HIS A 5 -17.03 19.24 -10.36
N PRO A 6 -18.03 18.63 -9.70
CA PRO A 6 -18.08 17.18 -9.58
C PRO A 6 -18.63 16.59 -10.89
N THR A 7 -18.19 15.39 -11.23
CA THR A 7 -18.69 14.65 -12.40
C THR A 7 -19.09 13.23 -11.99
N MET A 8 -20.03 12.62 -12.70
CA MET A 8 -20.30 11.18 -12.53
C MET A 8 -19.34 10.36 -13.40
N LEU A 9 -18.87 9.22 -12.90
CA LEU A 9 -17.96 8.33 -13.64
C LEU A 9 -18.65 7.65 -14.83
N TRP A 10 -19.83 7.06 -14.59
CA TRP A 10 -20.61 6.33 -15.60
C TRP A 10 -22.12 6.48 -15.44
N GLU A 11 -22.59 7.08 -14.34
CA GLU A 11 -24.01 7.25 -14.04
C GLU A 11 -24.56 8.54 -14.68
N ALA A 12 -25.82 8.51 -15.12
CA ALA A 12 -26.51 9.69 -15.66
C ALA A 12 -27.18 10.59 -14.58
N THR A 13 -26.71 10.54 -13.34
CA THR A 13 -27.26 11.33 -12.23
C THR A 13 -26.63 12.73 -12.18
N ASP A 14 -27.37 13.73 -11.68
CA ASP A 14 -26.78 15.05 -11.40
C ASP A 14 -25.65 14.93 -10.35
N PRO A 15 -24.40 15.32 -10.67
CA PRO A 15 -23.26 15.17 -9.78
C PRO A 15 -23.41 15.93 -8.46
N GLN A 16 -24.02 17.10 -8.48
CA GLN A 16 -24.19 17.95 -7.29
C GLN A 16 -25.22 17.36 -6.32
N ALA A 17 -26.33 16.86 -6.84
CA ALA A 17 -27.33 16.13 -6.07
C ALA A 17 -26.76 14.82 -5.50
N ALA A 18 -25.94 14.10 -6.27
CA ALA A 18 -25.26 12.90 -5.79
C ALA A 18 -24.28 13.21 -4.64
N LEU A 19 -23.49 14.28 -4.78
CA LEU A 19 -22.54 14.72 -3.76
C LEU A 19 -23.24 15.01 -2.42
N LEU A 20 -24.33 15.78 -2.45
CA LEU A 20 -25.12 16.09 -1.26
C LEU A 20 -25.82 14.84 -0.69
N LYS A 21 -26.47 14.04 -1.54
CA LYS A 21 -27.30 12.93 -1.08
C LYS A 21 -26.46 11.77 -0.51
N ARG A 22 -25.32 11.47 -1.13
CA ARG A 22 -24.51 10.28 -0.80
C ARG A 22 -23.38 10.61 0.18
N PHE A 23 -22.74 11.76 0.04
CA PHE A 23 -21.55 12.12 0.83
C PHE A 23 -21.78 13.28 1.79
N ARG A 24 -22.98 13.91 1.76
CA ARG A 24 -23.39 15.00 2.66
C ARG A 24 -22.63 16.32 2.49
N PHE A 25 -21.85 16.48 1.43
CA PHE A 25 -21.24 17.77 1.10
C PHE A 25 -22.23 18.65 0.32
N ALA A 26 -22.43 19.88 0.77
CA ALA A 26 -23.29 20.85 0.12
C ALA A 26 -22.67 21.45 -1.15
N SER A 27 -21.35 21.31 -1.33
CA SER A 27 -20.64 21.78 -2.52
C SER A 27 -19.36 21.00 -2.80
N SER A 28 -18.85 21.09 -4.03
CA SER A 28 -17.52 20.56 -4.38
C SER A 28 -16.38 21.28 -3.67
N ALA A 29 -16.54 22.58 -3.37
CA ALA A 29 -15.56 23.32 -2.59
C ALA A 29 -15.45 22.77 -1.16
N GLU A 30 -16.58 22.43 -0.54
CA GLU A 30 -16.62 21.80 0.77
C GLU A 30 -15.98 20.41 0.76
N ALA A 31 -16.35 19.56 -0.22
CA ALA A 31 -15.74 18.24 -0.38
C ALA A 31 -14.22 18.33 -0.61
N GLY A 32 -13.78 19.27 -1.45
CA GLY A 32 -12.36 19.52 -1.72
C GLY A 32 -11.61 20.00 -0.48
N ALA A 33 -12.17 20.94 0.29
CA ALA A 33 -11.57 21.42 1.53
C ALA A 33 -11.44 20.30 2.57
N TRP A 34 -12.49 19.48 2.71
CA TRP A 34 -12.47 18.31 3.59
C TRP A 34 -11.37 17.32 3.18
N LEU A 35 -11.23 17.01 1.88
CA LEU A 35 -10.18 16.12 1.38
C LEU A 35 -8.78 16.64 1.72
N VAL A 36 -8.52 17.93 1.50
CA VAL A 36 -7.22 18.57 1.82
C VAL A 36 -6.91 18.43 3.31
N THR A 37 -7.87 18.72 4.19
CA THR A 37 -7.69 18.59 5.64
C THR A 37 -7.42 17.15 6.05
N VAL A 38 -8.21 16.19 5.56
CA VAL A 38 -8.02 14.77 5.89
C VAL A 38 -6.67 14.26 5.41
N LEU A 39 -6.25 14.62 4.20
CA LEU A 39 -4.96 14.22 3.65
C LEU A 39 -3.78 14.79 4.43
N ALA A 40 -3.86 16.05 4.86
CA ALA A 40 -2.86 16.66 5.71
C ALA A 40 -2.83 16.01 7.11
N ASP A 41 -3.97 15.92 7.79
CA ASP A 41 -4.04 15.51 9.20
C ASP A 41 -3.78 14.02 9.40
N VAL A 42 -4.30 13.18 8.50
CA VAL A 42 -4.24 11.72 8.65
C VAL A 42 -3.00 11.15 7.97
N TYR A 43 -2.61 11.73 6.82
CA TYR A 43 -1.57 11.16 5.96
C TYR A 43 -0.33 12.05 5.82
N GLY A 44 -0.35 13.28 6.33
CA GLY A 44 0.77 14.23 6.18
C GLY A 44 0.99 14.68 4.74
N ILE A 45 -0.03 14.57 3.88
CA ILE A 45 0.07 14.89 2.45
C ILE A 45 -0.37 16.34 2.23
N GLU A 46 0.55 17.17 1.74
CA GLU A 46 0.24 18.52 1.29
C GLU A 46 -0.34 18.48 -0.13
N VAL A 47 -1.61 18.89 -0.24
CA VAL A 47 -2.32 19.00 -1.52
C VAL A 47 -2.13 20.40 -2.08
N VAL A 48 -1.58 20.50 -3.30
CA VAL A 48 -1.42 21.75 -4.06
C VAL A 48 -2.74 22.11 -4.71
N THR A 49 -3.36 21.16 -5.41
CA THR A 49 -4.66 21.34 -6.06
C THR A 49 -5.51 20.08 -5.95
N VAL A 50 -6.82 20.31 -5.88
CA VAL A 50 -7.83 19.29 -6.20
C VAL A 50 -8.26 19.56 -7.63
N ASP A 51 -7.78 18.74 -8.56
CA ASP A 51 -7.95 18.97 -9.99
C ASP A 51 -9.33 18.50 -10.47
N ARG A 52 -9.81 17.38 -9.93
CA ARG A 52 -11.11 16.78 -10.31
C ARG A 52 -11.75 16.06 -9.14
N LEU A 53 -13.09 16.08 -9.11
CA LEU A 53 -13.92 15.20 -8.29
C LEU A 53 -14.80 14.36 -9.20
N VAL A 54 -14.79 13.04 -8.99
CA VAL A 54 -15.57 12.08 -9.77
C VAL A 54 -16.32 11.16 -8.81
N ILE A 55 -17.60 10.94 -9.06
CA ILE A 55 -18.49 10.12 -8.23
C ILE A 55 -18.87 8.83 -8.98
N SER A 56 -18.80 7.71 -8.29
CA SER A 56 -19.24 6.39 -8.80
C SER A 56 -19.92 5.61 -7.68
N ALA A 57 -21.22 5.35 -7.79
CA ALA A 57 -22.01 4.70 -6.75
C ALA A 57 -21.73 5.30 -5.35
N TYR A 58 -21.03 4.56 -4.49
CA TYR A 58 -20.64 4.95 -3.13
C TYR A 58 -19.22 5.51 -2.99
N ASN A 59 -18.51 5.71 -4.10
CA ASN A 59 -17.14 6.20 -4.14
C ASN A 59 -17.08 7.67 -4.57
N LEU A 60 -16.22 8.43 -3.89
CA LEU A 60 -15.80 9.77 -4.29
C LEU A 60 -14.30 9.72 -4.59
N LEU A 61 -13.95 9.87 -5.86
CA LEU A 61 -12.60 9.83 -6.39
C LEU A 61 -12.12 11.28 -6.61
N ALA A 62 -10.87 11.55 -6.27
CA ALA A 62 -10.26 12.86 -6.44
C ALA A 62 -8.91 12.76 -7.16
N TRP A 63 -8.70 13.62 -8.15
CA TRP A 63 -7.37 13.82 -8.75
C TRP A 63 -6.74 15.01 -8.08
N LEU A 64 -5.52 14.81 -7.57
CA LEU A 64 -4.83 15.77 -6.74
C LEU A 64 -3.44 15.99 -7.31
N THR A 65 -2.98 17.23 -7.27
CA THR A 65 -1.56 17.54 -7.38
C THR A 65 -1.01 17.76 -5.97
N THR A 66 0.11 17.13 -5.65
CA THR A 66 0.78 17.27 -4.35
C THR A 66 2.20 17.83 -4.57
N THR A 67 2.73 18.60 -3.62
CA THR A 67 4.10 19.15 -3.68
C THR A 67 5.15 18.07 -3.46
N LYS A 68 4.75 16.99 -2.79
CA LYS A 68 5.64 15.97 -2.24
C LYS A 68 5.12 14.59 -2.65
N VAL A 69 5.94 13.84 -3.37
CA VAL A 69 5.92 12.38 -3.22
C VAL A 69 6.53 12.15 -1.84
N LEU A 70 5.76 11.66 -0.88
CA LEU A 70 6.31 11.31 0.43
C LEU A 70 7.49 10.36 0.18
N PRO A 71 8.71 10.69 0.64
CA PRO A 71 9.84 9.79 0.53
C PRO A 71 9.44 8.45 1.14
N LEU A 72 9.79 7.33 0.50
CA LEU A 72 9.42 5.98 0.94
C LEU A 72 9.66 5.75 2.45
N ALA A 73 10.73 6.30 3.02
CA ALA A 73 11.04 6.26 4.45
C ALA A 73 9.95 6.93 5.30
N GLU A 74 9.46 8.10 4.90
CA GLU A 74 8.39 8.83 5.57
C GLU A 74 7.06 8.04 5.48
N THR A 75 6.79 7.42 4.33
CA THR A 75 5.63 6.54 4.14
C THR A 75 5.70 5.30 5.05
N ILE A 76 6.86 4.64 5.11
CA ILE A 76 7.09 3.48 5.99
C ILE A 76 6.86 3.88 7.45
N ALA A 77 7.49 4.97 7.90
CA ALA A 77 7.40 5.43 9.28
C ALA A 77 5.97 5.83 9.67
N THR A 78 5.27 6.55 8.80
CA THR A 78 3.88 6.97 9.04
C THR A 78 2.96 5.77 9.17
N SER A 79 3.07 4.77 8.29
CA SER A 79 2.24 3.56 8.37
C SER A 79 2.55 2.73 9.61
N ALA A 80 3.84 2.54 9.94
CA ALA A 80 4.26 1.79 11.12
C ALA A 80 3.78 2.46 12.42
N ARG A 81 3.86 3.80 12.52
CA ARG A 81 3.31 4.55 13.67
C ARG A 81 1.80 4.44 13.76
N ARG A 82 1.09 4.45 12.63
CA ARG A 82 -0.37 4.21 12.60
C ARG A 82 -0.71 2.84 13.16
N CYS A 83 -0.02 1.79 12.70
CA CYS A 83 -0.21 0.44 13.22
C CYS A 83 0.09 0.36 14.73
N LYS A 84 1.18 1.00 15.20
CA LYS A 84 1.50 1.09 16.63
C LYS A 84 0.37 1.70 17.46
N ARG A 85 -0.30 2.75 16.95
CA ARG A 85 -1.43 3.41 17.63
C ARG A 85 -2.67 2.53 17.75
N GLN A 86 -2.87 1.58 16.83
CA GLN A 86 -3.99 0.64 16.89
C GLN A 86 -3.81 -0.41 17.99
N GLY A 87 -2.62 -0.51 18.58
CA GLY A 87 -2.27 -1.56 19.53
C GLY A 87 -1.96 -2.87 18.81
N GLY A 88 -1.52 -3.88 19.56
CA GLY A 88 -1.15 -5.16 19.01
C GLY A 88 -0.49 -6.08 20.01
N VAL A 89 -0.20 -7.30 19.59
CA VAL A 89 0.58 -8.26 20.38
C VAL A 89 2.06 -7.84 20.43
N PRO A 90 2.82 -8.25 21.46
CA PRO A 90 4.22 -7.84 21.63
C PRO A 90 5.09 -8.03 20.38
N SER A 91 4.92 -9.15 19.67
CA SER A 91 5.68 -9.46 18.45
C SER A 91 5.48 -8.43 17.33
N LEU A 92 4.27 -7.91 17.16
CA LEU A 92 3.97 -6.87 16.18
C LEU A 92 4.66 -5.55 16.57
N LEU A 93 4.63 -5.20 17.85
CA LEU A 93 5.27 -3.99 18.36
C LEU A 93 6.79 -4.04 18.21
N ILE A 94 7.42 -5.20 18.46
CA ILE A 94 8.86 -5.40 18.25
C ILE A 94 9.21 -5.19 16.77
N GLY A 95 8.46 -5.80 15.84
CA GLY A 95 8.68 -5.60 14.41
C GLY A 95 8.55 -4.14 13.98
N ILE A 96 7.53 -3.44 14.49
CA ILE A 96 7.35 -2.00 14.25
C ILE A 96 8.54 -1.18 14.76
N GLU A 97 9.01 -1.44 15.98
CA GLU A 97 10.12 -0.70 16.57
C GLU A 97 11.44 -0.97 15.86
N THR A 98 11.68 -2.22 15.45
CA THR A 98 12.83 -2.59 14.62
C THR A 98 12.83 -1.82 13.30
N LEU A 99 11.68 -1.77 12.61
CA LEU A 99 11.55 -1.05 11.34
C LEU A 99 11.72 0.46 11.51
N LEU A 100 11.08 1.07 12.52
CA LEU A 100 11.19 2.51 12.79
C LEU A 100 12.62 2.93 13.11
N ARG A 101 13.31 2.17 13.97
CA ARG A 101 14.73 2.43 14.30
C ARG A 101 15.61 2.37 13.05
N TRP A 102 15.35 1.42 12.16
CA TRP A 102 16.12 1.28 10.92
C TRP A 102 15.90 2.48 9.98
N VAL A 103 14.65 2.88 9.76
CA VAL A 103 14.31 4.02 8.89
C VAL A 103 14.92 5.33 9.40
N GLU A 104 14.98 5.53 10.72
CA GLU A 104 15.60 6.71 11.33
C GLU A 104 17.11 6.79 11.09
N GLN A 105 17.78 5.65 10.89
CA GLN A 105 19.24 5.55 10.77
C GLN A 105 19.73 5.49 9.32
N HIS A 106 18.85 5.20 8.36
CA HIS A 106 19.24 4.92 6.98
C HIS A 106 18.53 5.86 6.01
N PRO A 107 19.25 6.76 5.32
CA PRO A 107 18.67 7.56 4.26
C PRO A 107 18.22 6.66 3.11
N LEU A 108 17.15 7.07 2.41
CA LEU A 108 16.71 6.40 1.19
C LEU A 108 17.82 6.42 0.14
N PRO A 109 18.22 5.28 -0.43
CA PRO A 109 19.09 5.28 -1.59
C PRO A 109 18.30 5.78 -2.81
N THR A 110 19.04 6.29 -3.79
CA THR A 110 18.48 6.58 -5.11
C THR A 110 18.16 5.26 -5.80
N LEU A 111 16.88 4.88 -5.81
CA LEU A 111 16.36 3.76 -6.58
C LEU A 111 15.74 4.28 -7.88
N THR A 112 15.89 3.52 -8.96
CA THR A 112 15.21 3.82 -10.22
C THR A 112 13.72 3.58 -10.07
N THR A 113 12.91 4.57 -10.47
CA THR A 113 11.45 4.44 -10.52
C THR A 113 11.00 3.88 -11.87
N GLN A 114 9.92 3.11 -11.84
CA GLN A 114 9.22 2.61 -13.03
C GLN A 114 7.72 2.54 -12.75
N LEU A 115 6.93 2.29 -13.78
CA LEU A 115 5.51 1.99 -13.59
C LEU A 115 5.37 0.65 -12.86
N ILE A 116 4.69 0.65 -11.72
CA ILE A 116 4.44 -0.54 -10.89
C ILE A 116 2.93 -0.76 -10.72
N HIS A 117 2.52 -1.99 -10.42
CA HIS A 117 1.10 -2.29 -10.24
C HIS A 117 0.57 -1.85 -8.88
N HIS A 118 1.38 -2.03 -7.83
CA HIS A 118 1.10 -1.65 -6.44
C HIS A 118 -0.07 -2.37 -5.75
N ASP A 119 -0.70 -3.32 -6.44
CA ASP A 119 -1.75 -4.22 -5.90
C ASP A 119 -1.72 -5.60 -6.61
N TYR A 120 -0.53 -6.12 -6.93
CA TYR A 120 -0.38 -7.40 -7.64
C TYR A 120 -0.55 -8.61 -6.70
N ARG A 121 -1.76 -9.18 -6.63
CA ARG A 121 -2.14 -10.27 -5.72
C ARG A 121 -3.09 -11.28 -6.38
N ALA A 122 -3.28 -12.44 -5.75
CA ALA A 122 -4.15 -13.50 -6.29
C ALA A 122 -5.57 -13.04 -6.64
N ALA A 123 -6.16 -12.11 -5.88
CA ALA A 123 -7.47 -11.55 -6.19
C ALA A 123 -7.55 -10.82 -7.55
N ASN A 124 -6.40 -10.35 -8.06
CA ASN A 124 -6.30 -9.50 -9.26
C ASN A 124 -5.68 -10.25 -10.46
N ILE A 125 -5.52 -11.58 -10.37
CA ILE A 125 -4.88 -12.39 -11.41
C ILE A 125 -5.88 -13.39 -11.97
N LEU A 126 -6.07 -13.38 -13.29
CA LEU A 126 -6.86 -14.38 -14.00
C LEU A 126 -5.99 -15.51 -14.51
N TRP A 127 -6.46 -16.75 -14.33
CA TRP A 127 -5.77 -17.95 -14.78
C TRP A 127 -6.54 -18.64 -15.91
N HIS A 128 -5.81 -19.13 -16.91
CA HIS A 128 -6.35 -19.99 -17.96
C HIS A 128 -5.33 -21.09 -18.29
N ALA A 129 -5.78 -22.35 -18.25
CA ALA A 129 -4.96 -23.52 -18.56
C ALA A 129 -3.59 -23.55 -17.85
N GLY A 130 -3.58 -23.25 -16.54
CA GLY A 130 -2.37 -23.29 -15.71
C GLY A 130 -1.39 -22.12 -15.94
N LYS A 131 -1.82 -21.07 -16.66
CA LYS A 131 -1.02 -19.86 -16.88
C LYS A 131 -1.80 -18.62 -16.44
N ILE A 132 -1.06 -17.57 -16.10
CA ILE A 132 -1.63 -16.23 -15.93
C ILE A 132 -2.09 -15.75 -17.30
N ALA A 133 -3.39 -15.44 -17.41
CA ALA A 133 -4.03 -15.00 -18.64
C ALA A 133 -4.22 -13.48 -18.68
N ALA A 134 -4.47 -12.86 -17.53
CA ALA A 134 -4.60 -11.42 -17.39
C ALA A 134 -4.33 -10.96 -15.96
N VAL A 135 -4.08 -9.66 -15.82
CA VAL A 135 -3.96 -8.94 -14.56
C VAL A 135 -5.05 -7.87 -14.56
N LEU A 136 -5.69 -7.64 -13.42
CA LEU A 136 -6.81 -6.70 -13.22
C LEU A 136 -6.44 -5.65 -12.19
N ASP A 137 -7.33 -4.68 -11.98
CA ASP A 137 -7.29 -3.72 -10.86
C ASP A 137 -6.06 -2.79 -10.88
N PHE A 138 -5.94 -2.02 -11.96
CA PHE A 138 -4.84 -1.08 -12.21
C PHE A 138 -5.04 0.27 -11.48
N ASP A 139 -5.98 0.36 -10.53
CA ASP A 139 -6.35 1.63 -9.89
C ASP A 139 -5.22 2.20 -9.01
N ASP A 140 -4.33 1.35 -8.49
CA ASP A 140 -3.17 1.74 -7.66
C ASP A 140 -1.87 1.90 -8.46
N VAL A 141 -1.92 1.78 -9.79
CA VAL A 141 -0.73 1.88 -10.65
C VAL A 141 -0.08 3.25 -10.52
N CYS A 142 1.21 3.24 -10.24
CA CYS A 142 1.97 4.46 -10.00
C CYS A 142 3.43 4.33 -10.45
N TRP A 143 4.13 5.46 -10.52
CA TRP A 143 5.59 5.46 -10.60
C TRP A 143 6.15 5.13 -9.22
N GLY A 144 6.84 4.01 -9.10
CA GLY A 144 7.37 3.53 -7.84
C GLY A 144 8.61 2.67 -8.03
N TYR A 145 9.06 2.07 -6.93
CA TYR A 145 10.24 1.22 -6.92
C TYR A 145 9.84 -0.24 -7.13
N ARG A 146 10.42 -0.91 -8.11
CA ARG A 146 10.08 -2.33 -8.37
C ARG A 146 10.30 -3.23 -7.17
N VAL A 147 11.31 -2.96 -6.34
CA VAL A 147 11.58 -3.75 -5.13
C VAL A 147 10.49 -3.57 -4.07
N ASN A 148 9.84 -2.40 -4.05
CA ASN A 148 8.67 -2.18 -3.19
C ASN A 148 7.45 -2.94 -3.72
N ASP A 149 7.21 -2.92 -5.03
CA ASP A 149 6.12 -3.68 -5.66
C ASP A 149 6.32 -5.18 -5.48
N LEU A 150 7.56 -5.67 -5.60
CA LEU A 150 7.94 -7.05 -5.30
C LEU A 150 7.63 -7.42 -3.85
N ALA A 151 8.07 -6.60 -2.89
CA ALA A 151 7.86 -6.87 -1.48
C ALA A 151 6.37 -6.85 -1.11
N TRP A 152 5.62 -5.89 -1.64
CA TRP A 152 4.17 -5.82 -1.47
C TRP A 152 3.52 -7.09 -2.02
N SER A 153 3.85 -7.45 -3.26
CA SER A 153 3.29 -8.62 -3.94
C SER A 153 3.59 -9.90 -3.19
N ALA A 154 4.82 -10.05 -2.68
CA ALA A 154 5.22 -11.27 -1.98
C ALA A 154 4.42 -11.46 -0.67
N VAL A 155 4.22 -10.40 0.11
CA VAL A 155 3.42 -10.44 1.35
C VAL A 155 1.94 -10.65 1.06
N HIS A 156 1.40 -9.95 0.06
CA HIS A 156 -0.03 -9.95 -0.26
C HIS A 156 -0.44 -11.00 -1.29
N LEU A 157 0.49 -11.81 -1.81
CA LEU A 157 0.26 -12.75 -2.92
C LEU A 157 -0.95 -13.64 -2.71
N GLY A 158 -1.13 -14.10 -1.48
CA GLY A 158 -2.14 -15.10 -1.07
C GLY A 158 -3.50 -14.50 -0.82
N THR A 159 -3.59 -13.18 -0.78
CA THR A 159 -4.84 -12.50 -0.47
C THR A 159 -5.84 -12.68 -1.63
N ARG A 160 -6.97 -13.29 -1.30
CA ARG A 160 -8.08 -13.59 -2.21
C ARG A 160 -9.31 -12.83 -1.74
N TYR A 161 -10.25 -12.61 -2.65
CA TYR A 161 -11.56 -12.10 -2.29
C TYR A 161 -12.19 -12.98 -1.19
N HIS A 162 -12.55 -12.38 -0.05
CA HIS A 162 -12.98 -13.00 1.21
C HIS A 162 -11.94 -13.78 2.03
N HIS A 163 -10.72 -13.98 1.54
CA HIS A 163 -9.65 -14.65 2.28
C HIS A 163 -8.35 -13.84 2.19
N TRP A 164 -8.26 -12.80 3.01
CA TRP A 164 -7.19 -11.79 2.96
C TRP A 164 -5.94 -12.17 3.78
N GLY A 165 -5.67 -13.47 3.94
CA GLY A 165 -4.50 -13.97 4.66
C GLY A 165 -3.22 -14.03 3.81
N PRO A 166 -2.04 -14.13 4.44
CA PRO A 166 -0.77 -14.28 3.74
C PRO A 166 -0.61 -15.67 3.10
N VAL A 167 0.40 -15.83 2.25
CA VAL A 167 0.88 -17.16 1.82
C VAL A 167 1.80 -17.79 2.86
N SER A 168 2.05 -19.10 2.75
CA SER A 168 3.09 -19.76 3.54
C SER A 168 4.50 -19.29 3.17
N ALA A 169 5.45 -19.44 4.10
CA ALA A 169 6.86 -19.09 3.87
C ALA A 169 7.45 -19.79 2.64
N ALA A 170 7.11 -21.06 2.40
CA ALA A 170 7.61 -21.81 1.24
C ALA A 170 7.11 -21.23 -0.10
N VAL A 171 5.84 -20.80 -0.17
CA VAL A 171 5.28 -20.16 -1.36
C VAL A 171 5.92 -18.79 -1.57
N HIS A 172 6.09 -18.04 -0.48
CA HIS A 172 6.76 -16.75 -0.50
C HIS A 172 8.21 -16.85 -1.03
N ASP A 173 9.01 -17.78 -0.48
CA ASP A 173 10.40 -17.99 -0.90
C ASP A 173 10.46 -18.46 -2.37
N THR A 174 9.52 -19.32 -2.80
CA THR A 174 9.40 -19.73 -4.21
C THR A 174 9.10 -18.55 -5.13
N PHE A 175 8.19 -17.65 -4.74
CA PHE A 175 7.84 -16.47 -5.53
C PHE A 175 9.04 -15.52 -5.68
N LEU A 176 9.74 -15.22 -4.58
CA LEU A 176 10.92 -14.37 -4.62
C LEU A 176 12.04 -14.99 -5.47
N ALA A 177 12.31 -16.29 -5.31
CA ALA A 177 13.32 -16.99 -6.12
C ALA A 177 12.97 -16.95 -7.62
N ALA A 178 11.70 -17.19 -7.97
CA ALA A 178 11.24 -17.13 -9.35
C ALA A 178 11.39 -15.72 -9.94
N TYR A 179 10.93 -14.68 -9.23
CA TYR A 179 11.07 -13.30 -9.67
C TYR A 179 12.53 -12.90 -9.87
N THR A 180 13.37 -13.15 -8.87
CA THR A 180 14.80 -12.78 -8.91
C THR A 180 15.60 -13.55 -9.95
N SER A 181 15.17 -14.76 -10.33
CA SER A 181 15.78 -15.50 -11.44
C SER A 181 15.57 -14.82 -12.81
N GLN A 182 14.44 -14.15 -13.00
CA GLN A 182 14.10 -13.45 -14.25
C GLN A 182 14.60 -12.00 -14.21
N HIS A 183 14.53 -11.36 -13.05
CA HIS A 183 14.85 -9.96 -12.85
C HIS A 183 15.76 -9.78 -11.62
N PRO A 184 17.06 -10.10 -11.73
CA PRO A 184 18.01 -10.00 -10.63
C PRO A 184 17.95 -8.64 -9.93
N LEU A 185 18.00 -8.65 -8.61
CA LEU A 185 18.03 -7.44 -7.79
C LEU A 185 19.44 -6.86 -7.77
N THR A 186 19.53 -5.54 -7.83
CA THR A 186 20.78 -4.81 -7.55
C THR A 186 21.16 -4.97 -6.07
N GLY A 187 22.42 -4.75 -5.70
CA GLY A 187 22.85 -4.83 -4.30
C GLY A 187 22.05 -3.90 -3.36
N VAL A 188 21.65 -2.73 -3.86
CA VAL A 188 20.79 -1.79 -3.11
C VAL A 188 19.41 -2.39 -2.88
N GLU A 189 18.79 -2.97 -3.90
CA GLU A 189 17.46 -3.60 -3.78
C GLU A 189 17.50 -4.84 -2.87
N GLN A 190 18.55 -5.66 -2.95
CA GLN A 190 18.76 -6.80 -2.05
C GLN A 190 18.83 -6.35 -0.59
N ALA A 191 19.58 -5.27 -0.30
CA ALA A 191 19.65 -4.72 1.04
C ALA A 191 18.28 -4.20 1.54
N TRP A 192 17.43 -3.71 0.64
CA TRP A 192 16.14 -3.12 0.98
C TRP A 192 15.01 -4.14 1.14
N LEU A 193 15.02 -5.20 0.33
CA LEU A 193 13.91 -6.14 0.24
C LEU A 193 13.45 -6.68 1.62
N PRO A 194 14.33 -7.16 2.52
CA PRO A 194 13.90 -7.66 3.83
C PRO A 194 13.15 -6.62 4.69
N ARG A 195 13.52 -5.34 4.57
CA ARG A 195 12.88 -4.25 5.33
C ARG A 195 11.52 -3.89 4.76
N LEU A 196 11.39 -3.93 3.43
CA LEU A 196 10.11 -3.73 2.75
C LEU A 196 9.16 -4.90 3.02
N LEU A 197 9.66 -6.14 3.07
CA LEU A 197 8.88 -7.32 3.47
C LEU A 197 8.36 -7.21 4.90
N LEU A 198 9.21 -6.77 5.85
CA LEU A 198 8.78 -6.49 7.22
C LEU A 198 7.70 -5.41 7.25
N TRP A 199 7.90 -4.31 6.54
CA TRP A 199 6.93 -3.21 6.47
C TRP A 199 5.56 -3.66 5.96
N HIS A 200 5.51 -4.37 4.84
CA HIS A 200 4.25 -4.85 4.29
C HIS A 200 3.60 -5.92 5.17
N SER A 201 4.40 -6.75 5.85
CA SER A 201 3.87 -7.70 6.85
C SER A 201 3.22 -6.99 8.04
N ILE A 202 3.81 -5.89 8.52
CA ILE A 202 3.22 -5.04 9.56
C ILE A 202 1.92 -4.41 9.08
N ASN A 203 1.87 -3.92 7.84
CA ASN A 203 0.64 -3.36 7.27
C ASN A 203 -0.48 -4.41 7.19
N LEU A 204 -0.17 -5.61 6.70
CA LEU A 204 -1.11 -6.71 6.61
C LEU A 204 -1.62 -7.11 8.00
N ALA A 205 -0.73 -7.25 8.99
CA ALA A 205 -1.11 -7.55 10.38
C ALA A 205 -2.00 -6.45 10.98
N GLY A 206 -1.67 -5.18 10.75
CA GLY A 206 -2.47 -4.03 11.19
C GLY A 206 -3.87 -4.03 10.60
N SER A 207 -4.01 -4.38 9.31
CA SER A 207 -5.30 -4.52 8.64
C SER A 207 -6.10 -5.75 9.11
N ALA A 208 -5.43 -6.76 9.65
CA ALA A 208 -6.05 -8.00 10.11
C ALA A 208 -6.39 -8.00 11.61
N VAL A 209 -6.11 -6.92 12.36
CA VAL A 209 -6.35 -6.85 13.83
C VAL A 209 -7.78 -7.28 14.17
N GLY A 210 -7.90 -8.29 15.04
CA GLY A 210 -9.19 -8.84 15.49
C GLY A 210 -9.90 -9.75 14.47
N GLY A 211 -9.30 -9.99 13.31
CA GLY A 211 -9.80 -10.92 12.29
C GLY A 211 -9.12 -12.28 12.32
N GLU A 212 -9.67 -13.22 11.54
CA GLU A 212 -9.21 -14.62 11.46
C GLU A 212 -7.76 -14.79 10.98
N ASN A 213 -7.24 -13.83 10.20
CA ASN A 213 -5.89 -13.90 9.61
C ASN A 213 -4.83 -13.20 10.47
N PHE A 214 -5.20 -12.63 11.62
CA PHE A 214 -4.29 -11.81 12.43
C PHE A 214 -3.05 -12.58 12.87
N GLU A 215 -3.21 -13.79 13.39
CA GLU A 215 -2.11 -14.60 13.91
C GLU A 215 -1.10 -14.95 12.82
N ALA A 216 -1.57 -15.40 11.65
CA ALA A 216 -0.72 -15.71 10.50
C ALA A 216 0.01 -14.47 9.96
N ALA A 217 -0.64 -13.30 9.98
CA ALA A 217 0.01 -12.05 9.59
C ALA A 217 1.09 -11.64 10.61
N VAL A 218 0.87 -11.83 11.91
CA VAL A 218 1.89 -11.59 12.95
C VAL A 218 3.06 -12.57 12.83
N GLU A 219 2.83 -13.83 12.47
CA GLU A 219 3.91 -14.80 12.23
C GLU A 219 4.86 -14.34 11.10
N SER A 220 4.30 -13.72 10.06
CA SER A 220 5.09 -13.11 8.99
C SER A 220 5.97 -11.96 9.51
N VAL A 221 5.43 -11.11 10.41
CA VAL A 221 6.20 -10.05 11.08
C VAL A 221 7.35 -10.62 11.89
N VAL A 222 7.11 -11.68 12.68
CA VAL A 222 8.16 -12.36 13.46
C VAL A 222 9.26 -12.87 12.53
N THR A 223 8.88 -13.56 11.45
CA THR A 223 9.82 -14.13 10.48
C THR A 223 10.77 -13.06 9.93
N TYR A 224 10.26 -11.94 9.44
CA TYR A 224 11.13 -10.89 8.88
C TYR A 224 11.90 -10.12 9.94
N THR A 225 11.34 -9.96 11.14
CA THR A 225 12.09 -9.35 12.25
C THR A 225 13.34 -10.19 12.56
N CYS A 226 13.21 -11.51 12.69
CA CYS A 226 14.35 -12.40 12.94
C CYS A 226 15.34 -12.46 11.76
N ARG A 227 14.85 -12.41 10.51
CA ARG A 227 15.71 -12.38 9.32
C ARG A 227 16.57 -11.11 9.26
N LEU A 228 16.10 -9.99 9.79
CA LEU A 228 16.87 -8.74 9.85
C LEU A 228 18.00 -8.77 10.88
N ASP A 229 17.85 -9.54 11.96
CA ASP A 229 18.86 -9.73 13.00
C ASP A 229 19.90 -10.80 12.64
N SER A 230 19.65 -11.58 11.58
CA SER A 230 20.56 -12.62 11.11
C SER A 230 21.70 -12.01 10.28
N PRO A 231 22.99 -12.30 10.59
CA PRO A 231 24.14 -11.70 9.92
C PRO A 231 24.23 -12.04 8.42
N ASP A 232 23.52 -13.07 7.96
CA ASP A 232 23.60 -13.57 6.59
C ASP A 232 22.52 -13.02 5.62
N GLY A 233 21.61 -12.16 6.07
CA GLY A 233 20.68 -11.38 5.24
C GLY A 233 20.29 -11.94 3.87
N ILE A 234 19.29 -12.83 3.85
CA ILE A 234 18.73 -13.66 2.73
C ILE A 234 19.45 -15.00 2.56
#